data_AF-A0AAV1I450-F1
#
_entry.id   AF-A0AAV1I450-F1
#
_cell.length_a   1.000
_cell.length_b   1.000
_cell.length_c   1.000
_cell.angle_alpha   90.00
_cell.angle_beta   90.00
_cell.angle_gamma   90.00
#
_symmetry.space_group_name_H-M   'P 1'
#
loop_
_entity.id
_entity.type
_entity.pdbx_description
1 polymer ?
#
loop_
_entity_poly.entity_id
_entity_poly.type
_entity_poly.pdbx_seq_one_letter_code
_entity_poly.pdbx_strand_id
1 'polypeptide(L)'
;MSCDPPYVTIGALTTRNRPREGIKDSQQNITETGDFVVNLISHWMIEAANITCGDYKHNESEFAMANLTPVPSKKVKPPRVGESAVHLECKLRHTYPISNTEGKHHAFILIGEIVMIHANEGVLEKDNKGRDIVSLEKLAPVSRLGDLEYGLTVATIEMEMPMHEFAGNVAARNSREASRGHPGDHVNGDYRE
;
A
#
# COMPACT_ATOMS: atom_id res chain seq x y z
N MET A 1 0.12 8.90 -6.58
CA MET A 1 1.49 9.42 -6.34
C MET A 1 2.40 8.76 -7.35
N SER A 2 3.31 9.50 -8.00
CA SER A 2 3.97 9.14 -9.27
C SER A 2 4.54 7.71 -9.35
N CYS A 3 4.63 7.16 -10.57
CA CYS A 3 5.42 5.96 -10.87
C CYS A 3 6.85 6.29 -11.38
N ASP A 4 7.14 7.57 -11.64
CA ASP A 4 8.43 8.06 -12.11
C ASP A 4 8.77 9.43 -11.44
N PRO A 5 9.68 9.45 -10.44
CA PRO A 5 10.08 8.30 -9.63
C PRO A 5 8.92 7.79 -8.76
N PRO A 6 8.97 6.56 -8.23
CA PRO A 6 7.90 5.98 -7.43
C PRO A 6 7.78 6.66 -6.05
N TYR A 7 6.56 7.04 -5.66
CA TYR A 7 6.28 7.70 -4.37
C TYR A 7 5.21 6.98 -3.55
N VAL A 8 5.38 7.00 -2.23
CA VAL A 8 4.39 6.58 -1.24
C VAL A 8 4.01 7.74 -0.32
N THR A 9 2.77 7.73 0.15
CA THR A 9 2.24 8.72 1.11
C THR A 9 1.77 8.02 2.37
N ILE A 10 2.14 8.56 3.53
CA ILE A 10 1.74 8.06 4.85
C ILE A 10 1.09 9.20 5.63
N GLY A 11 -0.10 8.94 6.18
CA GLY A 11 -0.73 9.84 7.15
C GLY A 11 -0.27 9.49 8.56
N ALA A 12 0.27 10.47 9.28
CA ALA A 12 0.63 10.35 10.68
C ALA A 12 -0.26 11.27 11.53
N LEU A 13 -0.97 10.70 12.50
CA LEU A 13 -1.79 11.45 13.44
C LEU A 13 -0.98 11.82 14.68
N THR A 14 -1.25 13.01 15.22
CA THR A 14 -0.82 13.38 16.57
C THR A 14 -1.78 12.82 17.61
N THR A 15 -1.26 12.37 18.75
CA THR A 15 -2.06 11.87 19.86
C THR A 15 -2.21 12.96 20.92
N ARG A 16 -3.46 13.34 21.20
CA ARG A 16 -3.79 14.29 22.28
C ARG A 16 -3.30 13.67 23.61
N ASN A 17 -2.48 14.41 24.37
CA ASN A 17 -1.85 14.01 25.64
C ASN A 17 -0.55 13.19 25.58
N ARG A 18 0.14 13.10 24.43
CA ARG A 18 1.54 12.62 24.43
C ARG A 18 2.56 13.77 24.57
N PRO A 19 3.76 13.50 25.12
CA PRO A 19 4.88 14.44 25.08
C PRO A 19 5.20 14.90 23.64
N ARG A 20 5.97 15.98 23.48
CA ARG A 20 6.39 16.52 22.16
C ARG A 20 5.21 16.85 21.23
N GLU A 21 4.25 17.61 21.75
CA GLU A 21 3.04 18.04 21.00
C GLU A 21 2.18 16.89 20.44
N GLY A 22 2.36 15.67 20.96
CA GLY A 22 1.61 14.51 20.51
C GLY A 22 2.19 13.82 19.27
N ILE A 23 3.38 14.21 18.80
CA ILE A 23 4.03 13.58 17.65
C ILE A 23 4.48 12.16 18.02
N LYS A 24 4.19 11.19 17.15
CA LYS A 24 4.65 9.80 17.32
C LYS A 24 6.14 9.66 17.02
N ASP A 25 6.81 8.77 17.73
CA ASP A 25 8.25 8.51 17.56
C ASP A 25 8.59 8.11 16.11
N SER A 26 7.75 7.32 15.43
CA SER A 26 7.98 6.98 14.02
C SER A 26 8.00 8.21 13.12
N GLN A 27 7.08 9.16 13.32
CA GLN A 27 7.04 10.40 12.54
C GLN A 27 8.27 11.27 12.81
N GLN A 28 8.67 11.37 14.08
CA GLN A 28 9.85 12.12 14.47
C GLN A 28 11.11 11.52 13.81
N ASN A 29 11.29 10.20 13.92
CA ASN A 29 12.41 9.49 13.31
C ASN A 29 12.47 9.69 11.79
N ILE A 30 11.32 9.63 11.11
CA ILE A 30 11.24 9.89 9.65
C ILE A 30 11.69 11.31 9.33
N THR A 31 11.24 12.30 10.10
CA THR A 31 11.52 13.72 9.84
C THR A 31 12.98 14.06 10.13
N GLU A 32 13.57 13.49 11.18
CA GLU A 32 14.95 13.75 11.58
C GLU A 32 15.97 13.01 10.71
N THR A 33 15.70 11.76 10.35
CA THR A 33 16.66 10.93 9.61
C THR A 33 16.47 11.00 8.10
N GLY A 34 15.25 11.31 7.63
CA GLY A 34 14.86 11.29 6.23
C GLY A 34 14.69 9.88 5.64
N ASP A 35 14.90 8.82 6.43
CA ASP A 35 14.94 7.43 5.97
C ASP A 35 13.85 6.61 6.68
N PHE A 36 13.13 5.76 5.94
CA PHE A 36 12.15 4.84 6.51
C PHE A 36 11.89 3.62 5.63
N VAL A 37 11.24 2.62 6.20
CA VAL A 37 10.78 1.42 5.48
C VAL A 37 9.29 1.26 5.65
N VAL A 38 8.57 1.06 4.55
CA VAL A 38 7.18 0.59 4.55
C VAL A 38 7.19 -0.92 4.39
N ASN A 39 6.63 -1.63 5.36
CA ASN A 39 6.51 -3.09 5.35
C ASN A 39 5.04 -3.43 5.09
N LEU A 40 4.75 -4.23 4.06
CA LEU A 40 3.38 -4.66 3.80
C LEU A 40 3.00 -5.74 4.81
N ILE A 41 1.83 -5.58 5.43
CA ILE A 41 1.33 -6.50 6.45
C ILE A 41 0.53 -7.59 5.75
N SER A 42 0.93 -8.83 6.02
CA SER A 42 0.25 -10.04 5.57
C SER A 42 -0.49 -10.72 6.71
N HIS A 43 -1.43 -11.61 6.38
CA HIS A 43 -2.29 -12.27 7.36
C HIS A 43 -1.52 -12.94 8.52
N TRP A 44 -0.40 -13.58 8.24
CA TRP A 44 0.41 -14.29 9.24
C TRP A 44 1.12 -13.37 10.26
N MET A 45 1.18 -12.06 10.02
CA MET A 45 1.85 -11.10 10.91
C MET A 45 0.91 -10.04 11.49
N ILE A 46 -0.42 -10.19 11.35
CA ILE A 46 -1.40 -9.23 11.87
C ILE A 46 -1.25 -9.04 13.38
N GLU A 47 -1.16 -10.13 14.14
CA GLU A 47 -1.09 -10.05 15.61
C GLU A 47 0.18 -9.30 16.06
N ALA A 48 1.33 -9.64 15.47
CA ALA A 48 2.58 -8.95 15.71
C ALA A 48 2.49 -7.46 15.33
N ALA A 49 1.91 -7.14 14.17
CA ALA A 49 1.69 -5.74 13.77
C ALA A 49 0.76 -5.00 14.75
N ASN A 50 -0.28 -5.65 15.24
CA ASN A 50 -1.20 -5.07 16.20
C ASN A 50 -0.54 -4.80 17.57
N ILE A 51 0.38 -5.68 18.00
CA ILE A 51 1.20 -5.44 19.21
C ILE A 51 1.97 -4.13 19.08
N THR A 52 2.57 -3.84 17.91
CA THR A 52 3.33 -2.58 17.71
C THR A 52 2.49 -1.29 17.85
N CYS A 53 1.17 -1.38 17.87
CA CYS A 53 0.28 -0.24 18.06
C CYS A 53 0.12 0.17 19.54
N GLY A 54 0.69 -0.59 20.49
CA GLY A 54 0.66 -0.31 21.92
C GLY A 54 1.29 1.04 22.31
N ASP A 55 0.98 1.51 23.52
CA ASP A 55 1.62 2.70 24.10
C ASP A 55 2.89 2.28 24.85
N TYR A 56 4.01 2.27 24.13
CA TYR A 56 5.32 1.91 24.67
C TYR A 56 6.14 3.15 25.02
N LYS A 57 7.13 2.95 25.90
CA LYS A 57 8.00 4.06 26.30
C LYS A 57 8.92 4.44 25.15
N HIS A 58 9.27 5.73 25.13
CA HIS A 58 10.27 6.24 24.20
C HIS A 58 11.59 5.45 24.32
N ASN A 59 12.22 5.17 23.17
CA ASN A 59 13.42 4.35 23.01
C ASN A 59 13.29 2.86 23.34
N GLU A 60 12.09 2.35 23.63
CA GLU A 60 11.84 0.90 23.65
C GLU A 60 11.43 0.44 22.25
N SER A 61 12.10 -0.60 21.73
CA SER A 61 11.83 -1.09 20.38
C SER A 61 10.66 -2.08 20.37
N GLU A 62 9.67 -1.80 19.54
CA GLU A 62 8.51 -2.67 19.35
C GLU A 62 8.87 -4.00 18.68
N PHE A 63 10.01 -4.09 17.97
CA PHE A 63 10.50 -5.34 17.38
C PHE A 63 10.61 -6.46 18.42
N ALA A 64 11.19 -6.16 19.58
CA ALA A 64 11.37 -7.14 20.65
C ALA A 64 10.02 -7.54 21.28
N MET A 65 9.08 -6.61 21.38
CA MET A 65 7.76 -6.85 22.00
C MET A 65 6.83 -7.65 21.10
N ALA A 66 6.86 -7.37 19.80
CA ALA A 66 6.07 -8.05 18.78
C ALA A 66 6.73 -9.33 18.24
N ASN A 67 7.92 -9.70 18.75
CA ASN A 67 8.71 -10.82 18.28
C ASN A 67 8.96 -10.78 16.76
N LEU A 68 9.28 -9.59 16.24
CA LEU A 68 9.59 -9.35 14.84
C LEU A 68 11.10 -9.35 14.62
N THR A 69 11.54 -9.86 13.47
CA THR A 69 12.96 -9.97 13.13
C THR A 69 13.43 -8.72 12.38
N PRO A 70 14.33 -7.90 12.94
CA PRO A 70 14.90 -6.77 12.22
C PRO A 70 15.89 -7.28 11.16
N VAL A 71 15.70 -6.87 9.91
CA VAL A 71 16.59 -7.22 8.78
C VAL A 71 17.22 -5.94 8.20
N PRO A 72 18.54 -5.89 7.99
CA PRO A 72 19.19 -4.71 7.41
C PRO A 72 18.62 -4.30 6.04
N SER A 73 18.49 -2.98 5.85
CA SER A 73 18.14 -2.33 4.58
C SER A 73 19.39 -2.12 3.71
N LYS A 74 19.20 -1.91 2.40
CA LYS A 74 20.30 -1.75 1.42
C LYS A 74 20.60 -0.29 1.08
N LYS A 75 19.60 0.60 1.14
CA LYS A 75 19.66 2.00 0.68
C LYS A 75 19.28 3.02 1.77
N VAL A 76 18.61 2.59 2.84
CA VAL A 76 18.22 3.41 3.99
C VAL A 76 18.75 2.84 5.30
N LYS A 77 18.81 3.65 6.35
CA LYS A 77 19.30 3.23 7.69
C LYS A 77 18.39 2.30 8.48
N PRO A 78 17.06 2.53 8.60
CA PRO A 78 16.21 1.71 9.46
C PRO A 78 16.04 0.29 8.91
N PRO A 79 15.90 -0.73 9.78
CA PRO A 79 15.72 -2.11 9.36
C PRO A 79 14.33 -2.35 8.76
N ARG A 80 14.23 -3.40 7.94
CA ARG A 80 12.99 -4.00 7.45
C ARG A 80 12.48 -5.05 8.44
N VAL A 81 11.20 -5.38 8.35
CA VAL A 81 10.56 -6.46 9.13
C VAL A 81 10.69 -7.78 8.38
N GLY A 82 11.42 -8.75 8.92
CA GLY A 82 11.74 -10.01 8.24
C GLY A 82 10.52 -10.85 7.88
N GLU A 83 9.45 -10.75 8.67
CA GLU A 83 8.18 -11.46 8.48
C GLU A 83 7.33 -10.86 7.35
N SER A 84 7.60 -9.62 6.93
CA SER A 84 6.92 -9.01 5.80
C SER A 84 7.51 -9.53 4.49
N ALA A 85 6.65 -9.92 3.55
CA ALA A 85 7.08 -10.43 2.25
C ALA A 85 7.45 -9.32 1.25
N VAL A 86 7.01 -8.08 1.48
CA VAL A 86 7.27 -6.93 0.60
C VAL A 86 7.64 -5.70 1.42
N HIS A 87 8.75 -5.07 1.05
CA HIS A 87 9.29 -3.88 1.71
C HIS A 87 9.60 -2.78 0.71
N LEU A 88 9.31 -1.54 1.10
CA LEU A 88 9.66 -0.34 0.35
C LEU A 88 10.62 0.47 1.20
N GLU A 89 11.89 0.54 0.79
CA GLU A 89 12.85 1.47 1.39
C GLU A 89 12.60 2.86 0.80
N CYS A 90 12.41 3.85 1.66
CA CYS A 90 11.91 5.16 1.29
C CYS A 90 12.77 6.29 1.85
N LYS A 91 12.90 7.36 1.06
CA LYS A 91 13.49 8.63 1.49
C LYS A 91 12.43 9.71 1.53
N LEU A 92 12.31 10.39 2.65
CA LEU A 92 11.38 11.51 2.84
C LEU A 92 11.72 12.64 1.85
N ARG A 93 10.71 13.11 1.11
CA ARG A 93 10.83 14.26 0.21
C ARG A 93 10.03 15.45 0.70
N HIS A 94 8.83 15.21 1.19
CA HIS A 94 7.95 16.27 1.69
C HIS A 94 7.21 15.86 2.94
N THR A 95 6.99 16.84 3.81
CA THR A 95 6.10 16.74 4.97
C THR A 95 5.10 17.87 4.87
N TYR A 96 3.81 17.55 4.86
CA TYR A 96 2.74 18.53 4.83
C TYR A 96 1.92 18.44 6.13
N PRO A 97 1.99 19.46 7.00
CA PRO A 97 1.19 19.49 8.21
C PRO A 97 -0.28 19.82 7.90
N ILE A 98 -1.20 19.12 8.56
CA ILE A 98 -2.63 19.37 8.54
C ILE A 98 -3.03 19.95 9.88
N SER A 99 -3.53 21.18 9.86
CA SER A 99 -4.04 21.84 11.06
C SER A 99 -5.51 21.54 11.32
N ASN A 100 -5.89 21.49 12.59
CA ASN A 100 -7.28 21.49 13.01
C ASN A 100 -7.89 22.90 12.91
N THR A 101 -9.16 23.03 13.29
CA THR A 101 -9.90 24.31 13.30
C THR A 101 -9.31 25.37 14.23
N GLU A 102 -8.49 24.99 15.20
CA GLU A 102 -7.75 25.91 16.10
C GLU A 102 -6.39 26.34 15.52
N GLY A 103 -6.02 25.87 14.32
CA GLY A 103 -4.74 26.15 13.68
C GLY A 103 -3.57 25.27 14.13
N LYS A 104 -3.77 24.36 15.09
CA LYS A 104 -2.73 23.44 15.59
C LYS A 104 -2.57 22.25 14.65
N HIS A 105 -1.33 21.85 14.37
CA HIS A 105 -1.04 20.66 13.58
C HIS A 105 -1.57 19.41 14.29
N HIS A 106 -2.49 18.69 13.64
CA HIS A 106 -3.12 17.50 14.19
C HIS A 106 -2.77 16.23 13.42
N ALA A 107 -2.40 16.37 12.15
CA ALA A 107 -1.94 15.28 11.32
C ALA A 107 -0.83 15.76 10.39
N PHE A 108 -0.09 14.83 9.81
CA PHE A 108 0.97 15.09 8.86
C PHE A 108 0.85 14.11 7.69
N ILE A 109 1.01 14.63 6.48
CA ILE A 109 1.17 13.82 5.28
C ILE A 109 2.67 13.76 4.98
N LEU A 110 3.24 12.57 5.10
CA LEU A 110 4.63 12.28 4.77
C LEU A 110 4.67 11.69 3.36
N ILE A 111 5.44 12.29 2.46
CA ILE A 111 5.63 11.85 1.09
C ILE A 111 7.07 11.38 0.93
N GLY A 112 7.25 10.10 0.65
CA GLY A 112 8.56 9.48 0.46
C GLY A 112 8.74 8.91 -0.93
N GLU A 113 9.93 9.09 -1.49
CA GLU A 113 10.38 8.42 -2.71
C GLU A 113 10.84 7.01 -2.37
N ILE A 114 10.35 6.02 -3.11
CA ILE A 114 10.75 4.62 -2.97
C ILE A 114 12.08 4.43 -3.71
N VAL A 115 13.14 4.14 -2.96
CA VAL A 115 14.50 3.98 -3.50
C VAL A 115 14.90 2.51 -3.69
N MET A 116 14.18 1.58 -3.08
CA MET A 116 14.36 0.13 -3.26
C MET A 116 13.07 -0.61 -2.90
N ILE A 117 12.71 -1.62 -3.70
CA ILE A 117 11.64 -2.56 -3.41
C ILE A 117 12.26 -3.93 -3.18
N HIS A 118 11.83 -4.61 -2.12
CA HIS A 118 12.14 -6.01 -1.88
C HIS A 118 10.84 -6.80 -1.93
N ALA A 119 10.86 -7.93 -2.63
CA ALA A 119 9.78 -8.89 -2.63
C ALA A 119 10.36 -10.29 -2.43
N ASN A 120 9.75 -11.07 -1.56
CA ASN A 120 10.09 -12.48 -1.36
C ASN A 120 9.70 -13.28 -2.62
N GLU A 121 10.60 -14.15 -3.10
CA GLU A 121 10.32 -14.97 -4.30
C GLU A 121 9.06 -15.83 -4.15
N GLY A 122 8.73 -16.26 -2.94
CA GLY A 122 7.54 -17.03 -2.62
C GLY A 122 6.22 -16.29 -2.89
N VAL A 123 6.21 -14.95 -2.93
CA VAL A 123 5.02 -14.16 -3.28
C VAL A 123 5.03 -13.66 -4.72
N LEU A 124 6.08 -13.97 -5.49
CA LEU A 124 6.15 -13.59 -6.90
C LEU A 124 5.45 -14.63 -7.79
N GLU A 125 4.93 -14.13 -8.90
CA GLU A 125 4.42 -14.91 -10.02
C GLU A 125 4.66 -14.16 -11.32
N LYS A 126 4.41 -14.83 -12.45
CA LYS A 126 4.57 -14.23 -13.77
C LYS A 126 3.21 -13.80 -14.30
N ASP A 127 3.13 -12.58 -14.80
CA ASP A 127 1.96 -12.14 -15.58
C ASP A 127 1.96 -12.79 -16.98
N ASN A 128 0.89 -12.55 -17.75
CA ASN A 128 0.76 -13.03 -19.13
C ASN A 128 1.88 -12.54 -20.08
N LYS A 129 2.69 -11.56 -19.65
CA LYS A 129 3.83 -11.01 -20.40
C LYS A 129 5.18 -11.49 -19.83
N GLY A 130 5.18 -12.42 -18.87
CA GLY A 130 6.38 -12.97 -18.26
C GLY A 130 7.09 -12.04 -17.27
N ARG A 131 6.44 -10.96 -16.83
CA ARG A 131 6.98 -10.02 -15.84
C ARG A 131 6.70 -10.53 -14.43
N ASP A 132 7.64 -10.29 -13.51
CA ASP A 132 7.40 -10.56 -12.10
C ASP A 132 6.35 -9.61 -11.54
N ILE A 133 5.29 -10.18 -10.98
CA ILE A 133 4.24 -9.48 -10.27
C ILE A 133 4.08 -10.11 -8.87
N VAL A 134 3.57 -9.32 -7.93
CA VAL A 134 3.28 -9.80 -6.59
C VAL A 134 1.89 -10.44 -6.59
N SER A 135 1.84 -11.73 -6.29
CA SER A 135 0.61 -12.49 -6.14
C SER A 135 -0.09 -12.07 -4.85
N LEU A 136 -1.29 -11.47 -4.96
CA LEU A 136 -2.05 -11.04 -3.79
C LEU A 136 -2.57 -12.22 -2.95
N GLU A 137 -2.84 -13.36 -3.59
CA GLU A 137 -3.23 -14.60 -2.89
C GLU A 137 -2.09 -15.10 -2.00
N LYS A 138 -0.85 -15.11 -2.50
CA LYS A 138 0.32 -15.54 -1.73
C LYS A 138 0.76 -14.48 -0.71
N LEU A 139 0.64 -13.20 -1.05
CA LEU A 139 0.94 -12.10 -0.15
C LEU A 139 -0.06 -12.03 1.01
N ALA A 140 -1.32 -12.43 0.78
CA ALA A 140 -2.42 -12.33 1.74
C ALA A 140 -2.45 -10.99 2.52
N PRO A 141 -2.44 -9.83 1.82
CA PRO A 141 -2.36 -8.54 2.49
C PRO A 141 -3.64 -8.24 3.27
N VAL A 142 -3.50 -7.40 4.27
CA VAL A 142 -4.62 -6.99 5.12
C VAL A 142 -4.92 -5.51 4.99
N SER A 143 -6.18 -5.16 5.17
CA SER A 143 -6.64 -3.78 5.26
C SER A 143 -7.09 -3.47 6.69
N ARG A 144 -6.88 -2.23 7.11
CA ARG A 144 -7.55 -1.70 8.30
C ARG A 144 -8.92 -1.19 7.88
N LEU A 145 -9.97 -1.65 8.56
CA LEU A 145 -11.34 -1.20 8.35
C LEU A 145 -11.70 -0.14 9.40
N GLY A 146 -12.96 -0.08 9.81
CA GLY A 146 -13.40 0.78 10.91
C GLY A 146 -12.88 0.29 12.25
N ASP A 147 -12.52 1.22 13.13
CA ASP A 147 -12.15 0.95 14.51
C ASP A 147 -11.05 -0.13 14.67
N LEU A 148 -11.34 -1.27 15.31
CA LEU A 148 -10.40 -2.37 15.56
C LEU A 148 -10.47 -3.49 14.51
N GLU A 149 -11.28 -3.33 13.47
CA GLU A 149 -11.54 -4.38 12.49
C GLU A 149 -10.45 -4.42 11.40
N TYR A 150 -10.08 -5.63 11.00
CA TYR A 150 -9.19 -5.88 9.88
C TYR A 150 -9.92 -6.65 8.78
N GLY A 151 -9.69 -6.25 7.54
CA GLY A 151 -10.18 -6.95 6.35
C GLY A 151 -9.12 -7.93 5.86
N LEU A 152 -9.53 -9.16 5.59
CA LEU A 152 -8.69 -10.15 4.93
C LEU A 152 -8.93 -10.11 3.43
N THR A 153 -7.85 -10.14 2.65
CA THR A 153 -7.94 -10.32 1.20
C THR A 153 -8.18 -11.79 0.91
N VAL A 154 -9.45 -12.17 0.70
CA VAL A 154 -9.86 -13.58 0.51
C VAL A 154 -9.85 -14.03 -0.95
N ALA A 155 -10.02 -13.10 -1.89
CA ALA A 155 -10.03 -13.38 -3.32
C ALA A 155 -9.73 -12.10 -4.10
N THR A 156 -9.20 -12.28 -5.30
CA THR A 156 -9.02 -11.21 -6.29
C THR A 156 -9.76 -11.55 -7.57
N ILE A 157 -10.35 -10.54 -8.18
CA ILE A 157 -10.92 -10.63 -9.53
C ILE A 157 -10.12 -9.73 -10.45
N GLU A 158 -9.79 -10.24 -11.63
CA GLU A 158 -9.20 -9.42 -12.68
C GLU A 158 -10.33 -8.73 -13.46
N MET A 159 -10.22 -7.42 -13.64
CA MET A 159 -11.17 -6.64 -14.42
C MET A 159 -10.41 -5.92 -15.53
N GLU A 160 -10.84 -6.13 -16.78
CA GLU A 160 -10.30 -5.37 -17.90
C GLU A 160 -10.79 -3.93 -17.84
N MET A 161 -9.88 -2.99 -18.08
CA MET A 161 -10.23 -1.59 -18.17
C MET A 161 -11.14 -1.38 -19.39
N PRO A 162 -12.34 -0.79 -19.22
CA PRO A 162 -13.21 -0.48 -20.35
C PRO A 162 -12.54 0.59 -21.20
N MET A 163 -12.05 0.20 -22.38
CA MET A 163 -11.55 1.15 -23.37
C MET A 163 -12.77 1.83 -24.01
N HIS A 164 -12.96 3.12 -23.72
CA HIS A 164 -13.94 3.90 -24.46
C HIS A 164 -13.45 4.03 -25.90
N GLU A 165 -14.10 3.37 -26.85
CA GLU A 165 -13.88 3.68 -28.25
C GLU A 165 -14.32 5.14 -28.46
N PHE A 166 -13.36 6.05 -28.64
CA PHE A 166 -13.66 7.34 -29.22
C PHE A 166 -14.25 7.09 -30.61
N ALA A 167 -15.42 7.66 -30.87
CA ALA A 167 -16.25 7.49 -32.08
C ALA A 167 -15.57 8.04 -33.35
N GLY A 168 -14.45 7.44 -33.74
CA GLY A 168 -13.71 7.75 -34.96
C GLY A 168 -13.05 6.54 -35.61
N ASN A 169 -12.97 5.39 -34.92
CA ASN A 169 -12.34 4.16 -35.45
C ASN A 169 -13.29 2.98 -35.69
N VAL A 170 -14.59 3.15 -35.46
CA VAL A 170 -15.62 2.13 -35.73
C VAL A 170 -15.64 1.72 -37.22
N ALA A 171 -15.29 2.64 -38.12
CA ALA A 171 -15.20 2.33 -39.56
C ALA A 171 -14.03 1.39 -39.93
N ALA A 172 -12.95 1.37 -39.14
CA ALA A 172 -11.76 0.56 -39.42
C ALA A 172 -11.85 -0.87 -38.84
N ARG A 173 -12.65 -1.08 -37.78
CA ARG A 173 -12.89 -2.41 -37.19
C ARG A 173 -14.00 -3.18 -37.92
N ASN A 174 -15.05 -2.50 -38.37
CA ASN A 174 -16.17 -3.14 -39.07
C ASN A 174 -15.77 -3.80 -40.41
N SER A 175 -14.71 -3.34 -41.07
CA SER A 175 -14.19 -3.99 -42.29
C SER A 175 -13.39 -5.28 -42.01
N ARG A 176 -12.91 -5.48 -40.77
CA ARG A 176 -12.25 -6.72 -40.34
C ARG A 176 -13.24 -7.74 -39.77
N GLU A 177 -14.26 -7.29 -39.04
CA GLU A 177 -15.25 -8.19 -38.42
C GLU A 177 -16.34 -8.67 -39.38
N ALA A 178 -16.66 -7.92 -40.45
CA ALA A 178 -17.58 -8.38 -41.49
C ALA A 178 -17.09 -9.63 -42.28
N SER A 179 -15.84 -10.06 -42.07
CA SER A 179 -15.27 -11.29 -42.64
C SER A 179 -15.48 -12.54 -41.78
N ARG A 180 -16.07 -12.42 -40.58
CA ARG A 180 -16.34 -13.54 -39.67
C ARG A 180 -17.82 -13.56 -39.30
N GLY A 181 -18.60 -14.43 -39.95
CA GLY A 181 -20.04 -14.54 -39.78
C GLY A 181 -20.52 -15.07 -38.42
N HIS A 182 -21.71 -14.54 -38.04
CA HIS A 182 -22.81 -14.91 -37.10
C HIS A 182 -22.89 -16.34 -36.50
N PRO A 183 -23.77 -16.69 -35.52
CA PRO A 183 -24.92 -15.98 -34.89
C PRO A 183 -24.89 -15.95 -33.34
N GLY A 184 -25.52 -15.02 -32.61
CA GLY A 184 -26.96 -14.88 -32.35
C GLY A 184 -27.30 -15.41 -30.94
N ASP A 185 -27.70 -14.53 -30.00
CA ASP A 185 -28.83 -14.76 -29.09
C ASP A 185 -29.04 -13.58 -28.10
N HIS A 186 -30.30 -13.19 -27.99
CA HIS A 186 -30.85 -12.14 -27.14
C HIS A 186 -30.99 -12.61 -25.69
N VAL A 187 -30.67 -11.75 -24.72
CA VAL A 187 -31.32 -11.80 -23.40
C VAL A 187 -31.60 -10.38 -22.89
N ASN A 188 -32.89 -10.04 -22.86
CA ASN A 188 -33.44 -8.90 -22.12
C ASN A 188 -33.50 -9.25 -20.63
N GLY A 189 -33.20 -8.28 -19.75
CA GLY A 189 -33.39 -8.43 -18.32
C GLY A 189 -33.29 -7.10 -17.58
N ASP A 190 -34.42 -6.40 -17.50
CA ASP A 190 -34.67 -5.27 -16.59
C ASP A 190 -34.55 -5.71 -15.12
N TYR A 191 -33.93 -4.88 -14.27
CA TYR A 191 -34.33 -4.76 -12.87
C TYR A 191 -34.25 -3.30 -12.38
N ARG A 192 -35.36 -2.89 -11.75
CA ARG A 192 -35.61 -1.60 -11.09
C ARG A 192 -35.22 -1.68 -9.61
N GLU A 193 -34.78 -0.51 -9.11
CA GLU A 193 -34.63 0.01 -7.73
C GLU A 193 -34.19 -0.94 -6.61
#